data_AF-A0A327Z4D0-F1
#
_entry.id   AF-A0A327Z4D0-F1
#
_cell.length_a   1.000
_cell.length_b   1.000
_cell.length_c   1.000
_cell.angle_alpha   90.00
_cell.angle_beta   90.00
_cell.angle_gamma   90.00
#
_symmetry.space_group_name_H-M   'P 1'
#
loop_
_entity.id
_entity.type
_entity.pdbx_description
1 polymer ?
#
loop_
_entity_poly.entity_id
_entity_poly.type
_entity_poly.pdbx_seq_one_letter_code
_entity_poly.pdbx_strand_id
1 'polypeptide(L)'
;MFRLIQLHTDDGVPRIGVDPDGYVSARAALAHYRTVPTTYFAVGRFDHEGTLTEVILDPICGLDGACQRPASVVHAKTFERLCERCSSGLDVLTVPQLARRLGIACRLAPSVARFRQSSIGGVRAPSGNRIAREFPDHVHDVAWRMQLCSELVESRTALNGLLIGTGALTHRQVLDLFPALCALGDELPAQVRSDLCRATARPLSPAGVAGLRLGLSFTA
;
A
#
# COMPACT_ATOMS: atom_id res chain seq x y z
N MET A 1 -9.05 -13.35 10.90
CA MET A 1 -7.78 -13.04 11.61
C MET A 1 -6.62 -13.18 10.64
N PHE A 2 -5.49 -12.49 10.84
CA PHE A 2 -4.29 -12.65 10.00
C PHE A 2 -3.11 -13.14 10.84
N ARG A 3 -2.29 -14.05 10.32
CA ARG A 3 -1.09 -14.55 10.99
C ARG A 3 0.05 -14.71 10.00
N LEU A 4 1.28 -14.63 10.48
CA LEU A 4 2.45 -14.92 9.66
C LEU A 4 2.50 -16.42 9.40
N ILE A 5 2.78 -16.81 8.15
CA ILE A 5 3.00 -18.20 7.78
C ILE A 5 4.42 -18.41 7.27
N GLN A 6 4.99 -19.52 7.71
CA GLN A 6 6.28 -20.03 7.24
C GLN A 6 6.00 -21.24 6.37
N LEU A 7 6.79 -21.40 5.32
CA LEU A 7 6.66 -22.54 4.42
C LEU A 7 7.98 -23.30 4.45
N HIS A 8 7.92 -24.51 4.98
CA HIS A 8 9.07 -25.39 5.14
C HIS A 8 8.85 -26.62 4.29
N THR A 9 9.91 -27.11 3.67
CA THR A 9 9.90 -28.43 3.03
C THR A 9 10.34 -29.46 4.03
N ASP A 10 9.46 -30.43 4.28
CA ASP A 10 9.77 -31.64 5.04
C ASP A 10 9.60 -32.82 4.07
N ASP A 11 10.70 -33.51 3.74
CA ASP A 11 10.74 -34.58 2.73
C ASP A 11 10.11 -34.22 1.36
N GLY A 12 10.23 -32.95 0.95
CA GLY A 12 9.70 -32.45 -0.33
C GLY A 12 8.19 -32.11 -0.31
N VAL A 13 7.51 -32.32 0.82
CA VAL A 13 6.13 -31.89 1.06
C VAL A 13 6.14 -30.50 1.71
N PRO A 14 5.40 -29.51 1.16
CA PRO A 14 5.28 -28.20 1.78
C PRO A 14 4.46 -28.29 3.06
N ARG A 15 5.05 -27.91 4.20
CA ARG A 15 4.36 -27.71 5.48
C ARG A 15 4.23 -26.24 5.80
N ILE A 16 3.08 -25.87 6.35
CA ILE A 16 2.76 -24.50 6.77
C ILE A 16 2.94 -24.40 8.29
N GLY A 17 3.95 -23.65 8.72
CA GLY A 17 4.07 -23.18 10.09
C GLY A 17 3.27 -21.89 10.28
N VAL A 18 2.60 -21.73 11.41
CA VAL A 18 1.80 -20.53 11.71
C VAL A 18 2.37 -19.87 12.96
N ASP A 19 2.68 -18.58 12.86
CA ASP A 19 3.14 -17.79 13.98
C ASP A 19 2.00 -17.60 15.00
N PRO A 20 2.27 -17.68 16.32
CA PRO A 20 1.26 -17.48 17.36
C PRO A 20 0.64 -16.06 17.33
N ASP A 21 1.37 -15.06 16.83
CA ASP A 21 0.92 -13.68 16.85
C ASP A 21 -0.17 -13.41 15.80
N GLY A 22 -1.29 -12.87 16.29
CA GLY A 22 -2.45 -12.48 15.49
C GLY A 22 -2.44 -11.00 15.14
N TYR A 23 -2.77 -10.69 13.88
CA TYR A 23 -2.88 -9.34 13.36
C TYR A 23 -4.31 -9.02 12.94
N VAL A 24 -4.70 -7.77 13.17
CA VAL A 24 -6.02 -7.23 12.81
C VAL A 24 -6.19 -7.04 11.29
N SER A 25 -5.09 -6.91 10.54
CA SER A 25 -5.10 -6.78 9.07
C SER A 25 -3.86 -7.40 8.42
N ALA A 26 -3.99 -7.82 7.15
CA ALA A 26 -2.85 -8.26 6.35
C ALA A 26 -1.78 -7.17 6.17
N ARG A 27 -2.19 -5.89 6.13
CA ARG A 27 -1.27 -4.75 6.03
C ARG A 27 -0.41 -4.62 7.29
N ALA A 28 -1.02 -4.73 8.46
CA ALA A 28 -0.29 -4.68 9.74
C ALA A 28 0.70 -5.84 9.86
N ALA A 29 0.30 -7.06 9.48
CA ALA A 29 1.17 -8.22 9.44
C ALA A 29 2.37 -8.02 8.49
N LEU A 30 2.12 -7.56 7.25
CA LEU A 30 3.19 -7.27 6.28
C LEU A 30 4.12 -6.15 6.74
N ALA A 31 3.58 -5.10 7.37
CA ALA A 31 4.37 -3.98 7.88
C ALA A 31 5.29 -4.41 9.02
N HIS A 32 4.76 -5.15 10.00
CA HIS A 32 5.55 -5.70 11.10
C HIS A 32 6.66 -6.61 10.57
N TYR A 33 6.34 -7.53 9.65
CA TYR A 33 7.33 -8.45 9.11
C TYR A 33 8.47 -7.75 8.38
N ARG A 34 8.19 -6.68 7.62
CA ARG A 34 9.25 -5.92 6.93
C ARG A 34 10.26 -5.25 7.88
N THR A 35 9.97 -5.22 9.18
CA THR A 35 10.89 -4.69 10.21
C THR A 35 11.69 -5.79 10.92
N VAL A 36 11.37 -7.08 10.70
CA VAL A 36 12.00 -8.21 11.40
C VAL A 36 12.41 -9.29 10.38
N PRO A 37 13.71 -9.56 10.18
CA PRO A 37 14.17 -10.55 9.21
C PRO A 37 14.08 -11.97 9.79
N THR A 38 12.86 -12.50 9.89
CA THR A 38 12.61 -13.92 10.18
C THR A 38 12.14 -14.68 8.95
N THR A 39 12.17 -16.02 9.02
CA THR A 39 11.87 -17.00 7.96
C THR A 39 10.38 -17.04 7.60
N TYR A 40 9.81 -15.92 7.20
CA TYR A 40 8.40 -15.82 6.80
C TYR A 40 8.24 -15.92 5.29
N PHE A 41 7.19 -16.63 4.91
CA PHE A 41 6.83 -16.83 3.53
C PHE A 41 5.69 -15.90 3.09
N ALA A 42 4.61 -15.80 3.88
CA ALA A 42 3.38 -15.09 3.49
C ALA A 42 2.44 -14.82 4.68
N VAL A 43 1.45 -13.95 4.52
CA VAL A 43 0.41 -13.75 5.55
C VAL A 43 -0.72 -14.72 5.26
N GLY A 44 -1.06 -15.54 6.24
CA GLY A 44 -2.27 -16.35 6.20
C GLY A 44 -3.48 -15.58 6.71
N ARG A 45 -4.60 -15.66 5.98
CA ARG A 45 -5.92 -15.25 6.45
C ARG A 45 -6.65 -16.45 7.01
N PHE A 46 -7.08 -16.34 8.26
CA PHE A 46 -7.84 -17.36 8.96
C PHE A 46 -9.29 -16.92 9.13
N ASP A 47 -10.22 -17.85 8.96
CA ASP A 47 -11.62 -17.65 9.28
C ASP A 47 -11.86 -17.65 10.80
N HIS A 48 -13.14 -17.71 11.20
CA HIS A 48 -13.55 -17.71 12.59
C HIS A 48 -13.36 -19.07 13.29
N GLU A 49 -13.23 -20.15 12.52
CA GLU A 49 -12.99 -21.51 13.00
C GLU A 49 -11.49 -21.80 13.16
N GLY A 50 -10.62 -20.90 12.67
CA GLY A 50 -9.18 -21.06 12.71
C GLY A 50 -8.60 -21.80 11.50
N THR A 51 -9.38 -21.93 10.42
CA THR A 51 -8.94 -22.55 9.17
C THR A 51 -8.24 -21.53 8.28
N LEU A 52 -7.11 -21.91 7.69
CA LEU A 52 -6.38 -21.08 6.72
C LEU A 52 -7.15 -21.03 5.39
N THR A 53 -7.63 -19.84 5.03
CA THR A 53 -8.50 -19.63 3.86
C THR A 53 -7.79 -18.97 2.68
N GLU A 54 -6.75 -18.18 2.94
CA GLU A 54 -6.03 -17.45 1.90
C GLU A 54 -4.58 -17.19 2.33
N VAL A 55 -3.67 -17.28 1.37
CA VAL A 55 -2.25 -16.94 1.50
C VAL A 55 -1.96 -15.65 0.72
N ILE A 56 -1.41 -14.65 1.40
CA ILE A 56 -1.10 -13.33 0.86
C ILE A 56 0.42 -13.17 0.80
N LEU A 57 0.96 -13.24 -0.40
CA LEU A 57 2.40 -13.16 -0.69
C LEU A 57 2.86 -11.70 -0.68
N ASP A 58 4.04 -11.41 -0.12
CA ASP A 58 4.65 -10.07 -0.24
C ASP A 58 5.07 -9.82 -1.71
N PRO A 59 4.68 -8.71 -2.35
CA PRO A 59 5.07 -8.40 -3.73
C PRO A 59 6.55 -8.05 -3.90
N ILE A 60 7.42 -8.21 -2.90
CA ILE A 60 8.85 -7.93 -3.03
C ILE A 60 9.63 -9.16 -3.50
N CYS A 61 10.49 -8.93 -4.48
CA CYS A 61 11.42 -9.93 -4.99
C CYS A 61 12.56 -10.16 -3.99
N GLY A 62 12.78 -11.42 -3.65
CA GLY A 62 13.74 -11.91 -2.68
C GLY A 62 13.24 -11.86 -1.24
N LEU A 63 14.02 -12.44 -0.33
CA LEU A 63 13.81 -12.29 1.12
C LEU A 63 14.31 -10.93 1.62
N ASP A 64 15.41 -10.42 1.05
CA ASP A 64 16.07 -9.18 1.50
C ASP A 64 15.63 -7.92 0.74
N GLY A 65 14.79 -8.06 -0.28
CA GLY A 65 14.33 -6.93 -1.09
C GLY A 65 15.42 -6.21 -1.88
N ALA A 66 16.58 -6.84 -2.09
CA ALA A 66 17.67 -6.32 -2.93
C ALA A 66 17.20 -6.02 -4.35
N CYS A 67 16.19 -6.75 -4.82
CA CYS A 67 15.52 -6.47 -6.09
C CYS A 67 14.28 -5.60 -5.88
N GLN A 68 14.29 -4.40 -6.45
CA GLN A 68 13.17 -3.44 -6.36
C GLN A 68 12.00 -3.75 -7.31
N ARG A 69 12.06 -4.85 -8.07
CA ARG A 69 10.98 -5.24 -8.98
C ARG A 69 9.93 -6.05 -8.22
N PRO A 70 8.65 -5.92 -8.59
CA PRO A 70 7.60 -6.73 -7.97
C PRO A 70 7.83 -8.21 -8.27
N ALA A 71 7.63 -9.06 -7.27
CA ALA A 71 7.58 -10.49 -7.46
C ALA A 71 6.34 -10.86 -8.27
N SER A 72 6.53 -11.73 -9.26
CA SER A 72 5.47 -12.27 -10.12
C SER A 72 5.38 -13.79 -10.04
N VAL A 73 6.45 -14.45 -9.59
CA VAL A 73 6.58 -15.91 -9.48
C VAL A 73 7.25 -16.31 -8.17
N VAL A 74 7.26 -17.60 -7.87
CA VAL A 74 7.84 -18.19 -6.66
C VAL A 74 8.76 -19.34 -7.06
N HIS A 75 9.97 -19.41 -6.50
CA HIS A 75 10.90 -20.50 -6.76
C HIS A 75 10.28 -21.84 -6.30
N ALA A 76 10.29 -22.86 -7.15
CA ALA A 76 9.54 -24.10 -6.94
C ALA A 76 10.05 -24.95 -5.75
N LYS A 77 11.33 -24.81 -5.40
CA LYS A 77 11.97 -25.52 -4.27
C LYS A 77 12.05 -24.69 -2.98
N THR A 78 12.64 -23.50 -3.04
CA THR A 78 12.88 -22.64 -1.87
C THR A 78 11.67 -21.77 -1.49
N PHE A 79 10.65 -21.71 -2.33
CA PHE A 79 9.50 -20.82 -2.17
C PHE A 79 9.87 -19.32 -2.07
N GLU A 80 11.05 -18.96 -2.55
CA GLU A 80 11.47 -17.56 -2.62
C GLU A 80 10.66 -16.81 -3.69
N ARG A 81 10.18 -15.62 -3.37
CA ARG A 81 9.38 -14.80 -4.29
C ARG A 81 10.32 -14.08 -5.26
N LEU A 82 10.08 -14.17 -6.56
CA LEU A 82 10.99 -13.66 -7.58
C LEU A 82 10.24 -12.81 -8.62
N CYS A 83 10.91 -11.78 -9.13
CA CYS A 83 10.49 -11.08 -10.35
C CYS A 83 10.98 -11.85 -11.60
N GLU A 84 10.42 -11.52 -12.76
CA GLU A 84 10.75 -12.16 -14.04
C GLU A 84 12.26 -12.24 -14.34
N ARG A 85 13.03 -11.22 -13.92
CA ARG A 85 14.49 -11.19 -14.14
C ARG A 85 15.23 -12.11 -13.17
N CYS A 86 14.84 -12.11 -11.89
CA CYS A 86 15.48 -12.93 -10.87
C CYS A 86 15.11 -14.41 -11.00
N SER A 87 13.99 -14.72 -11.66
CA SER A 87 13.59 -16.10 -11.98
C SER A 87 14.29 -16.69 -13.20
N SER A 88 15.09 -15.93 -13.95
CA SER A 88 15.71 -16.40 -15.18
C SER A 88 16.58 -17.64 -14.93
N GLY A 89 16.25 -18.76 -15.59
CA GLY A 89 16.97 -20.02 -15.46
C GLY A 89 16.64 -20.83 -14.21
N LEU A 90 15.62 -20.43 -13.43
CA LEU A 90 15.16 -21.13 -12.24
C LEU A 90 13.83 -21.84 -12.51
N ASP A 91 13.58 -22.92 -11.77
CA ASP A 91 12.28 -23.59 -11.75
C ASP A 91 11.32 -22.78 -10.87
N VAL A 92 10.23 -22.29 -11.45
CA VAL A 92 9.31 -21.34 -10.80
C VAL A 92 7.85 -21.74 -10.95
N LEU A 93 7.08 -21.36 -9.94
CA LEU A 93 5.64 -21.47 -9.87
C LEU A 93 5.04 -20.06 -10.02
N THR A 94 4.07 -19.94 -10.91
CA THR A 94 3.11 -18.83 -10.88
C THR A 94 2.24 -18.91 -9.63
N VAL A 95 1.66 -17.79 -9.21
CA VAL A 95 0.74 -17.75 -8.05
C VAL A 95 -0.41 -18.76 -8.16
N PRO A 96 -1.06 -18.96 -9.33
CA PRO A 96 -2.07 -20.01 -9.50
C PRO A 96 -1.51 -21.43 -9.37
N GLN A 97 -0.28 -21.69 -9.83
CA GLN A 97 0.36 -23.01 -9.66
C GLN A 97 0.68 -23.28 -8.19
N LEU A 98 1.16 -22.27 -7.45
CA LEU A 98 1.37 -22.37 -6.02
C LEU A 98 0.05 -22.66 -5.28
N ALA A 99 -1.04 -21.94 -5.62
CA ALA A 99 -2.35 -22.17 -5.01
C ALA A 99 -2.82 -23.62 -5.18
N ARG A 100 -2.66 -24.19 -6.38
CA ARG A 100 -2.98 -25.61 -6.62
C ARG A 100 -2.10 -26.56 -5.80
N ARG A 101 -0.80 -26.24 -5.65
CA ARG A 101 0.14 -27.07 -4.89
C ARG A 101 -0.12 -27.04 -3.39
N LEU A 102 -0.59 -25.91 -2.86
CA LEU A 102 -0.92 -25.75 -1.44
C LEU A 102 -2.37 -26.16 -1.12
N GLY A 103 -3.24 -26.27 -2.13
CA GLY A 103 -4.68 -26.48 -1.92
C GLY A 103 -5.38 -25.28 -1.29
N ILE A 104 -4.76 -24.09 -1.30
CA ILE A 104 -5.23 -22.87 -0.64
C ILE A 104 -5.15 -21.71 -1.63
N ALA A 105 -6.14 -20.81 -1.60
CA ALA A 105 -6.13 -19.61 -2.43
C ALA A 105 -4.88 -18.77 -2.14
N CYS A 106 -4.15 -18.39 -3.19
CA CYS A 106 -2.96 -17.55 -3.08
C CYS A 106 -3.16 -16.26 -3.89
N ARG A 107 -2.70 -15.14 -3.35
CA ARG A 107 -2.60 -13.87 -4.08
C ARG A 107 -1.37 -13.07 -3.67
N LEU A 108 -0.95 -12.17 -4.54
CA LEU A 108 -0.01 -11.12 -4.16
C LEU A 108 -0.74 -10.07 -3.32
N ALA A 109 -0.09 -9.57 -2.28
CA ALA A 109 -0.54 -8.36 -1.63
C ALA A 109 -0.53 -7.24 -2.66
N PRO A 110 -1.46 -6.27 -2.57
CA PRO A 110 -1.36 -5.06 -3.37
C PRO A 110 0.04 -4.49 -3.17
N SER A 111 0.72 -4.18 -4.28
CA SER A 111 1.99 -3.48 -4.24
C SER A 111 1.77 -2.17 -3.51
N VAL A 112 2.02 -2.16 -2.20
CA VAL A 112 2.40 -0.94 -1.51
C VAL A 112 3.63 -0.54 -2.28
N ALA A 113 3.54 0.50 -3.11
CA ALA A 113 4.72 1.08 -3.72
C ALA A 113 5.65 1.34 -2.54
N ARG A 114 6.63 0.44 -2.32
CA ARG A 114 7.64 0.67 -1.30
C ARG A 114 8.16 2.03 -1.70
N PHE A 115 8.01 2.97 -0.77
CA PHE A 115 8.77 4.20 -0.70
C PHE A 115 10.03 3.96 -1.51
N ARG A 116 10.17 4.65 -2.64
CA ARG A 116 11.49 4.77 -3.24
C ARG A 116 12.30 5.36 -2.09
N GLN A 117 13.06 4.51 -1.39
CA GLN A 117 14.32 4.95 -0.84
C GLN A 117 14.98 5.59 -2.04
N SER A 118 15.02 6.91 -1.99
CA SER A 118 15.66 7.73 -2.99
C SER A 118 17.11 7.24 -3.04
N SER A 119 17.36 6.28 -3.94
CA SER A 119 18.66 6.08 -4.51
C SER A 119 19.01 7.43 -5.10
N ILE A 120 19.96 8.09 -4.44
CA ILE A 120 20.73 9.21 -4.95
C ILE A 120 20.88 9.01 -6.47
N GLY A 121 20.19 9.84 -7.26
CA GLY A 121 20.35 9.89 -8.72
C GLY A 121 19.21 9.41 -9.63
N GLY A 122 18.05 8.97 -9.13
CA GLY A 122 16.93 8.56 -10.00
C GLY A 122 15.86 9.65 -10.21
N VAL A 123 15.61 10.04 -11.47
CA VAL A 123 14.64 11.08 -11.91
C VAL A 123 13.34 11.05 -11.08
N ARG A 124 13.07 12.15 -10.36
CA ARG A 124 11.87 12.36 -9.52
C ARG A 124 10.62 12.11 -10.38
N ALA A 125 9.75 11.21 -9.94
CA ALA A 125 8.40 11.19 -10.48
C ALA A 125 7.78 12.58 -10.22
N PRO A 126 7.00 13.14 -11.17
CA PRO A 126 6.40 14.45 -10.96
C PRO A 126 5.56 14.42 -9.67
N SER A 127 5.73 15.43 -8.82
CA SER A 127 5.16 15.53 -7.46
C SER A 127 3.70 15.08 -7.39
N GLY A 128 2.90 15.41 -8.40
CA GLY A 128 1.49 15.03 -8.49
C GLY A 128 1.21 13.52 -8.47
N ASN A 129 1.97 12.72 -9.23
CA ASN A 129 1.73 11.27 -9.30
C ASN A 129 2.12 10.56 -7.99
N ARG A 130 3.13 11.09 -7.30
CA ARG A 130 3.54 10.63 -5.98
C ARG A 130 2.43 10.91 -4.97
N ILE A 131 2.02 12.18 -4.87
CA ILE A 131 0.99 12.64 -3.93
C ILE A 131 -0.31 11.86 -4.11
N ALA A 132 -0.80 11.73 -5.36
CA ALA A 132 -2.05 11.02 -5.64
C ALA A 132 -2.05 9.56 -5.14
N ARG A 133 -0.90 8.87 -5.28
CA ARG A 133 -0.75 7.47 -4.88
C ARG A 133 -0.60 7.30 -3.38
N GLU A 134 0.15 8.19 -2.74
CA GLU A 134 0.48 8.13 -1.31
C GLU A 134 -0.66 8.64 -0.42
N PHE A 135 -1.56 9.47 -0.97
CA PHE A 135 -2.59 10.19 -0.21
C PHE A 135 -3.42 9.32 0.76
N PRO A 136 -4.05 8.20 0.33
CA PRO A 136 -4.91 7.41 1.22
C PRO A 136 -4.15 6.80 2.41
N ASP A 137 -2.85 6.59 2.20
CA ASP A 137 -1.97 5.88 3.12
C ASP A 137 -1.21 6.81 4.07
N HIS A 138 -1.13 8.11 3.78
CA HIS A 138 -0.26 9.03 4.52
C HIS A 138 -0.96 10.29 5.01
N VAL A 139 -2.23 10.53 4.67
CA VAL A 139 -2.94 11.73 5.14
C VAL A 139 -3.03 11.82 6.68
N HIS A 140 -2.94 10.70 7.38
CA HIS A 140 -2.89 10.68 8.85
C HIS A 140 -1.52 11.09 9.42
N ASP A 141 -0.45 10.98 8.64
CA ASP A 141 0.92 11.35 9.04
C ASP A 141 1.15 12.87 8.92
N VAL A 142 1.39 13.51 10.06
CA VAL A 142 1.64 14.95 10.18
C VAL A 142 2.85 15.39 9.35
N ALA A 143 3.95 14.61 9.36
CA ALA A 143 5.17 14.99 8.65
C ALA A 143 4.94 14.97 7.12
N TRP A 144 4.19 13.98 6.64
CA TRP A 144 3.81 13.90 5.24
C TRP A 144 2.87 15.04 4.83
N ARG A 145 1.90 15.41 5.67
CA ARG A 145 1.02 16.58 5.40
C ARG A 145 1.78 17.89 5.34
N MET A 146 2.74 18.11 6.25
CA MET A 146 3.61 19.29 6.21
C MET A 146 4.42 19.35 4.92
N GLN A 147 5.00 18.22 4.49
CA GLN A 147 5.72 18.13 3.23
C GLN A 147 4.79 18.43 2.03
N LEU A 148 3.59 17.86 2.01
CA LEU A 148 2.58 18.14 0.98
C LEU A 148 2.25 19.63 0.92
N CYS A 149 2.01 20.27 2.06
CA CYS A 149 1.71 21.70 2.11
C CYS A 149 2.86 22.55 1.57
N SER A 150 4.11 22.19 1.87
CA SER A 150 5.28 22.84 1.26
C SER A 150 5.30 22.67 -0.27
N GLU A 151 5.04 21.45 -0.78
CA GLU A 151 5.02 21.18 -2.22
C GLU A 151 3.87 21.89 -2.95
N LEU A 152 2.73 22.11 -2.27
CA LEU A 152 1.59 22.84 -2.80
C LEU A 152 1.88 24.34 -3.00
N VAL A 153 2.76 24.93 -2.20
CA VAL A 153 3.22 26.33 -2.38
C VAL A 153 4.10 26.44 -3.63
N GLU A 154 4.95 25.45 -3.86
CA GLU A 154 5.96 25.50 -4.92
C GLU A 154 5.47 25.00 -6.28
N SER A 155 4.42 24.18 -6.32
CA SER A 155 4.10 23.40 -7.52
C SER A 155 2.62 23.18 -7.80
N ARG A 156 2.19 23.62 -8.99
CA ARG A 156 0.85 23.31 -9.51
C ARG A 156 0.63 21.81 -9.76
N THR A 157 1.67 21.02 -10.01
CA THR A 157 1.51 19.57 -10.18
C THR A 157 1.18 18.88 -8.86
N ALA A 158 1.57 19.44 -7.72
CA ALA A 158 1.20 18.94 -6.41
C ALA A 158 -0.31 19.07 -6.15
N LEU A 159 -0.92 20.18 -6.59
CA LEU A 159 -2.37 20.39 -6.49
C LEU A 159 -3.14 19.32 -7.27
N ASN A 160 -2.71 19.00 -8.50
CA ASN A 160 -3.33 17.92 -9.26
C ASN A 160 -3.22 16.57 -8.53
N GLY A 161 -2.07 16.32 -7.89
CA GLY A 161 -1.88 15.13 -7.05
C GLY A 161 -2.86 15.05 -5.88
N LEU A 162 -3.05 16.17 -5.17
CA LEU A 162 -4.00 16.29 -4.07
C LEU A 162 -5.43 15.98 -4.56
N LEU A 163 -5.86 16.59 -5.67
CA LEU A 163 -7.20 16.40 -6.23
C LEU A 163 -7.45 14.94 -6.65
N ILE A 164 -6.48 14.31 -7.32
CA ILE A 164 -6.59 12.90 -7.73
C ILE A 164 -6.61 11.99 -6.50
N GLY A 165 -5.72 12.21 -5.54
CA GLY A 165 -5.62 11.41 -4.32
C GLY A 165 -6.87 11.47 -3.45
N THR A 166 -7.40 12.67 -3.22
CA THR A 166 -8.68 12.86 -2.52
C THR A 166 -9.86 12.27 -3.29
N GLY A 167 -9.89 12.43 -4.62
CA GLY A 167 -10.93 11.88 -5.49
C GLY A 167 -10.96 10.35 -5.54
N ALA A 168 -9.78 9.71 -5.44
CA ALA A 168 -9.63 8.25 -5.49
C ALA A 168 -10.09 7.54 -4.21
N LEU A 169 -10.33 8.27 -3.10
CA LEU A 169 -10.86 7.67 -1.88
C LEU A 169 -12.26 7.10 -2.11
N THR A 170 -12.48 5.87 -1.64
CA THR A 170 -13.82 5.30 -1.52
C THR A 170 -14.61 6.01 -0.43
N HIS A 171 -15.95 5.93 -0.48
CA HIS A 171 -16.81 6.52 0.56
C HIS A 171 -16.44 6.06 1.98
N ARG A 172 -16.11 4.77 2.14
CA ARG A 172 -15.66 4.23 3.43
C ARG A 172 -14.36 4.86 3.89
N GLN A 173 -13.35 4.96 3.01
CA GLN A 173 -12.07 5.60 3.36
C GLN A 173 -12.24 7.08 3.72
N VAL A 174 -13.15 7.80 3.06
CA VAL A 174 -13.45 9.20 3.43
C VAL A 174 -13.97 9.27 4.86
N LEU A 175 -14.87 8.38 5.27
CA LEU A 175 -15.39 8.34 6.64
C LEU A 175 -14.31 7.92 7.65
N ASP A 176 -13.55 6.87 7.34
CA ASP A 176 -12.50 6.34 8.21
C ASP A 176 -11.36 7.37 8.43
N LEU A 177 -11.05 8.17 7.40
CA LEU A 177 -9.98 9.18 7.43
C LEU A 177 -10.48 10.59 7.69
N PHE A 178 -11.78 10.79 7.93
CA PHE A 178 -12.39 12.13 7.96
C PHE A 178 -11.68 13.12 8.92
N PRO A 179 -11.30 12.74 10.16
CA PRO A 179 -10.56 13.65 11.03
C PRO A 179 -9.21 14.09 10.46
N ALA A 180 -8.49 13.18 9.80
CA ALA A 180 -7.20 13.48 9.18
C ALA A 180 -7.36 14.34 7.92
N LEU A 181 -8.45 14.16 7.18
CA LEU A 181 -8.79 14.99 6.02
C LEU A 181 -9.12 16.43 6.43
N CYS A 182 -9.88 16.62 7.52
CA CYS A 182 -10.14 17.93 8.09
C CYS A 182 -8.86 18.61 8.59
N ALA A 183 -8.00 17.88 9.30
CA ALA A 183 -6.71 18.40 9.74
C ALA A 183 -5.86 18.87 8.56
N LEU A 184 -5.79 18.08 7.47
CA LEU A 184 -5.13 18.52 6.24
C LEU A 184 -5.79 19.79 5.67
N GLY A 185 -7.13 19.85 5.63
CA GLY A 185 -7.88 21.02 5.17
C GLY A 185 -7.53 22.31 5.91
N ASP A 186 -7.28 22.22 7.22
CA ASP A 186 -6.86 23.34 8.06
C ASP A 186 -5.38 23.72 7.89
N GLU A 187 -4.53 22.74 7.58
CA GLU A 187 -3.09 22.91 7.34
C GLU A 187 -2.77 23.44 5.92
N LEU A 188 -3.74 23.41 4.99
CA LEU A 188 -3.54 23.80 3.60
C LEU A 188 -3.01 25.24 3.46
N PRO A 189 -2.11 25.50 2.49
CA PRO A 189 -1.70 26.86 2.15
C PRO A 189 -2.90 27.77 1.87
N ALA A 190 -2.89 28.99 2.39
CA ALA A 190 -4.05 29.89 2.40
C ALA A 190 -4.71 30.06 1.02
N GLN A 191 -3.91 30.19 -0.04
CA GLN A 191 -4.40 30.33 -1.41
C GLN A 191 -5.12 29.06 -1.90
N VAL A 192 -4.53 27.88 -1.66
CA VAL A 192 -5.12 26.58 -2.03
C VAL A 192 -6.41 26.34 -1.24
N ARG A 193 -6.39 26.61 0.07
CA ARG A 193 -7.57 26.51 0.93
C ARG A 193 -8.71 27.40 0.42
N SER A 194 -8.42 28.67 0.14
CA SER A 194 -9.40 29.62 -0.41
C SER A 194 -10.00 29.13 -1.73
N ASP A 195 -9.18 28.64 -2.65
CA ASP A 195 -9.65 28.17 -3.95
C ASP A 195 -10.51 26.90 -3.85
N LEU A 196 -10.13 25.96 -2.98
CA LEU A 196 -10.94 24.76 -2.71
C LEU A 196 -12.24 25.10 -1.98
N CYS A 197 -12.21 26.00 -0.99
CA CYS A 197 -13.41 26.51 -0.34
C CYS A 197 -14.37 27.11 -1.38
N ARG A 198 -13.89 28.01 -2.25
CA ARG A 198 -14.70 28.59 -3.33
C ARG A 198 -15.26 27.52 -4.28
N ALA A 199 -14.48 26.49 -4.60
CA ALA A 199 -14.92 25.41 -5.46
C ALA A 199 -16.07 24.59 -4.85
N THR A 200 -16.20 24.53 -3.52
CA THR A 200 -17.32 23.83 -2.87
C THR A 200 -18.69 24.48 -3.12
N ALA A 201 -18.74 25.77 -3.50
CA ALA A 201 -19.99 26.41 -3.94
C ALA A 201 -20.58 25.78 -5.21
N ARG A 202 -19.76 25.07 -6.01
CA ARG A 202 -20.18 24.28 -7.18
C ARG A 202 -19.53 22.89 -7.10
N PRO A 203 -20.09 21.99 -6.28
CA PRO A 203 -19.41 20.79 -5.80
C PRO A 203 -19.19 19.71 -6.87
N LEU A 204 -19.75 19.86 -8.08
CA LEU A 204 -19.62 18.88 -9.16
C LEU A 204 -18.23 18.88 -9.82
N SER A 205 -17.36 19.84 -9.50
CA SER A 205 -15.98 19.87 -9.96
C SER A 205 -15.07 18.98 -9.08
N PRO A 206 -13.97 18.41 -9.61
CA PRO A 206 -12.99 17.67 -8.81
C PRO A 206 -12.47 18.48 -7.61
N ALA A 207 -12.27 19.79 -7.79
CA ALA A 207 -11.87 20.70 -6.72
C ALA A 207 -12.96 20.89 -5.65
N GLY A 208 -14.23 20.98 -6.06
CA GLY A 208 -15.36 21.07 -5.14
C GLY A 208 -15.53 19.80 -4.31
N VAL A 209 -15.48 18.63 -4.95
CA VAL A 209 -15.53 17.33 -4.24
C VAL A 209 -14.34 17.18 -3.29
N ALA A 210 -13.13 17.51 -3.72
CA ALA A 210 -11.94 17.45 -2.89
C ALA A 210 -12.06 18.39 -1.68
N GLY A 211 -12.53 19.62 -1.89
CA GLY A 211 -12.77 20.59 -0.81
C GLY A 211 -13.74 20.04 0.24
N LEU A 212 -14.89 19.49 -0.19
CA LEU A 212 -15.86 18.88 0.72
C LEU A 212 -15.27 17.69 1.50
N ARG A 213 -14.48 16.83 0.84
CA ARG A 213 -13.81 15.68 1.49
C ARG A 213 -12.75 16.12 2.50
N LEU A 214 -12.14 17.28 2.31
CA LEU A 214 -11.20 17.91 3.24
C LEU A 214 -11.89 18.71 4.36
N GLY A 215 -13.22 18.61 4.48
CA GLY A 215 -13.99 19.34 5.49
C GLY A 215 -14.08 20.85 5.22
N LEU A 216 -13.72 21.31 4.02
CA LEU A 216 -13.87 22.70 3.63
C LEU A 216 -15.30 22.97 3.19
N SER A 217 -15.77 24.18 3.46
CA SER A 217 -17.06 24.66 2.98
C SER A 217 -16.99 26.13 2.62
N PHE A 218 -17.71 26.51 1.58
CA PHE A 218 -17.94 27.91 1.26
C PHE A 218 -19.00 28.45 2.22
N THR A 219 -18.56 29.22 3.22
CA THR A 219 -19.45 30.10 3.97
C THR A 219 -19.57 31.41 3.20
N ALA A 220 -20.76 31.68 2.67
CA ALA A 220 -21.08 32.91 1.96
C ALA A 220 -21.03 34.14 2.87
#